data_AF-H3C4B0-F1
#
_entry.id   AF-H3C4B0-F1
#
_cell.length_a   1.000
_cell.length_b   1.000
_cell.length_c   1.000
_cell.angle_alpha   90.00
_cell.angle_beta   90.00
_cell.angle_gamma   90.00
#
_symmetry.space_group_name_H-M   'P 1'
#
loop_
_entity.id
_entity.type
_entity.pdbx_description
1 polymer ?
#
loop_
_entity_poly.entity_id
_entity_poly.type
_entity_poly.pdbx_seq_one_letter_code
_entity_poly.pdbx_strand_id
1 'polypeptide(L)'
;ESPDFNGQISASEKTTPRFTSEFDSISRLGSGGYGHVFKARNKLLGSEMAVKIVLCDEPYQDSSLKYLYIQMELCSTENLKLWIEKMNHNQNQERKKKSLSIFRQIVSGVEYIHSRNLIHRDLKPENIMFSKKEKEKVKIGDFGLVTVGAFEAKNLEERTVYKGTPWYMPPEQ
;
A
#
# COMPACT_ATOMS: atom_id res chain seq x y z
N GLU A 1 -13.71 -15.84 -5.75
CA GLU A 1 -14.04 -14.73 -6.68
C GLU A 1 -13.87 -13.41 -5.94
N SER A 2 -13.18 -12.44 -6.55
CA SER A 2 -13.07 -11.08 -6.00
C SER A 2 -14.41 -10.36 -6.14
N PRO A 3 -14.83 -9.51 -5.18
CA PRO A 3 -16.06 -8.75 -5.36
C PRO A 3 -15.87 -7.74 -6.51
N ASP A 4 -16.74 -7.79 -7.52
CA ASP A 4 -16.77 -6.82 -8.62
C ASP A 4 -17.45 -5.53 -8.14
N PHE A 5 -16.81 -4.40 -8.42
CA PHE A 5 -17.26 -3.06 -8.01
C PHE A 5 -17.31 -2.08 -9.19
N ASN A 6 -17.12 -2.55 -10.42
CA ASN A 6 -17.11 -1.71 -11.61
C ASN A 6 -18.53 -1.49 -12.18
N GLY A 7 -19.22 -0.46 -11.68
CA GLY A 7 -20.00 0.43 -12.54
C GLY A 7 -21.14 -0.12 -13.40
N GLN A 8 -21.98 -1.01 -12.88
CA GLN A 8 -23.45 -1.05 -13.10
C GLN A 8 -23.99 -2.12 -12.16
N ILE A 9 -24.50 -1.72 -11.01
CA ILE A 9 -24.94 -2.65 -9.96
C ILE A 9 -26.28 -3.26 -10.39
N SER A 10 -26.23 -4.34 -11.16
CA SER A 10 -27.34 -5.30 -11.21
C SER A 10 -27.32 -6.10 -9.91
N ALA A 11 -28.50 -6.26 -9.32
CA ALA A 11 -28.70 -6.88 -8.02
C ALA A 11 -28.42 -8.39 -8.08
N SER A 12 -27.15 -8.84 -8.02
CA SER A 12 -26.86 -10.25 -7.79
C SER A 12 -25.51 -10.62 -7.15
N GLU A 13 -24.58 -9.70 -6.88
CA GLU A 13 -23.29 -10.08 -6.27
C GLU A 13 -23.10 -9.53 -4.85
N LYS A 14 -22.96 -10.48 -3.90
CA LYS A 14 -22.90 -10.30 -2.45
C LYS A 14 -21.63 -9.55 -2.01
N THR A 15 -21.56 -8.26 -2.31
CA THR A 15 -20.67 -7.33 -1.59
C THR A 15 -21.14 -7.25 -0.13
N THR A 16 -20.21 -7.34 0.84
CA THR A 16 -20.64 -7.41 2.25
C THR A 16 -21.40 -6.12 2.61
N PRO A 17 -22.58 -6.20 3.23
CA PRO A 17 -23.44 -5.04 3.50
C PRO A 17 -22.73 -3.91 4.26
N ARG A 18 -21.72 -4.27 5.07
CA ARG A 18 -21.00 -3.31 5.91
C ARG A 18 -20.18 -2.31 5.09
N PHE A 19 -19.41 -2.75 4.10
CA PHE A 19 -18.55 -1.84 3.33
C PHE A 19 -19.36 -0.80 2.55
N THR A 20 -20.40 -1.24 1.85
CA THR A 20 -21.30 -0.34 1.11
C THR A 20 -22.22 0.47 2.03
N SER A 21 -22.42 0.06 3.29
CA SER A 21 -23.12 0.87 4.29
C SER A 21 -22.29 2.07 4.75
N GLU A 22 -20.99 1.89 4.99
CA GLU A 22 -20.09 2.92 5.55
C GLU A 22 -19.47 3.84 4.46
N PHE A 23 -19.35 3.34 3.23
CA PHE A 23 -18.62 4.01 2.15
C PHE A 23 -19.47 4.22 0.89
N ASP A 24 -19.18 5.30 0.17
CA ASP A 24 -19.68 5.56 -1.18
C ASP A 24 -18.55 6.04 -2.11
N SER A 25 -18.88 6.38 -3.37
CA SER A 25 -17.91 6.81 -4.38
C SER A 25 -16.71 5.86 -4.52
N ILE A 26 -16.99 4.55 -4.56
CA ILE A 26 -15.99 3.49 -4.55
C ILE A 26 -15.39 3.35 -5.96
N SER A 27 -14.07 3.44 -6.08
CA SER A 27 -13.34 3.12 -7.31
C SER A 27 -12.08 2.34 -7.01
N ARG A 28 -11.77 1.32 -7.81
CA ARG A 28 -10.59 0.49 -7.61
C ARG A 28 -9.32 1.29 -7.94
N LEU A 29 -8.36 1.32 -7.02
CA LEU A 29 -7.05 1.94 -7.22
C LEU A 29 -6.01 0.91 -7.67
N GLY A 30 -6.13 -0.33 -7.21
CA GLY A 30 -5.22 -1.41 -7.59
C GLY A 30 -5.52 -2.72 -6.87
N SER A 31 -4.69 -3.71 -7.16
CA SER A 31 -4.67 -5.01 -6.47
C SER A 31 -3.23 -5.50 -6.35
N GLY A 32 -2.94 -6.22 -5.28
CA GLY A 32 -1.66 -6.89 -5.07
C GLY A 32 -1.85 -8.25 -4.41
N GLY A 33 -0.75 -8.93 -4.07
CA GLY A 33 -0.79 -10.27 -3.46
C GLY A 33 -1.51 -10.34 -2.11
N TYR A 34 -1.80 -9.20 -1.49
CA TYR A 34 -2.45 -9.08 -0.18
C TYR A 34 -3.85 -8.47 -0.25
N GLY A 35 -4.48 -8.44 -1.42
CA GLY A 35 -5.86 -7.97 -1.58
C GLY A 35 -6.02 -6.77 -2.50
N HIS A 36 -7.13 -6.07 -2.32
CA HIS A 36 -7.61 -5.03 -3.24
C HIS A 36 -7.65 -3.67 -2.54
N VAL A 37 -7.25 -2.61 -3.24
CA VAL A 37 -7.26 -1.24 -2.71
C VAL A 37 -8.28 -0.41 -3.49
N PHE A 38 -9.17 0.24 -2.75
CA PHE A 38 -10.21 1.10 -3.29
C PHE A 38 -10.04 2.53 -2.78
N LYS A 39 -10.29 3.50 -3.65
CA LYS A 39 -10.66 4.84 -3.26
C LYS A 39 -12.12 4.79 -2.83
N ALA A 40 -12.44 5.36 -1.69
CA ALA A 40 -13.81 5.48 -1.23
C ALA A 40 -13.98 6.78 -0.44
N ARG A 41 -15.21 7.28 -0.33
CA ARG A 41 -15.56 8.38 0.57
C ARG A 41 -16.29 7.79 1.78
N ASN A 42 -15.80 8.13 2.97
CA ASN A 42 -16.47 7.75 4.20
C ASN A 42 -17.72 8.62 4.36
N LYS A 43 -18.90 8.01 4.49
CA LYS A 43 -20.17 8.76 4.54
C LYS A 43 -20.32 9.64 5.77
N LEU A 44 -19.74 9.24 6.91
CA LEU A 44 -19.82 9.98 8.17
C LEU A 44 -18.86 11.18 8.18
N LEU A 45 -17.62 10.98 7.69
CA LEU A 45 -16.58 12.00 7.69
C LEU A 45 -16.61 12.90 6.46
N GLY A 46 -17.29 12.48 5.38
CA GLY A 46 -17.30 13.17 4.09
C GLY A 46 -15.96 13.19 3.36
N SER A 47 -14.92 12.54 3.90
CA SER A 47 -13.56 12.58 3.37
C SER A 47 -13.24 11.38 2.49
N GLU A 48 -12.52 11.63 1.39
CA GLU A 48 -11.95 10.58 0.56
C GLU A 48 -10.77 9.88 1.25
N MET A 49 -10.69 8.57 1.09
CA MET A 49 -9.64 7.73 1.67
C MET A 49 -9.35 6.51 0.79
N ALA A 50 -8.27 5.81 1.12
CA ALA A 50 -7.95 4.51 0.54
C ALA A 50 -8.36 3.40 1.52
N VAL A 51 -9.05 2.37 1.03
CA VAL A 51 -9.42 1.19 1.83
C VAL A 51 -8.81 -0.05 1.20
N LYS A 52 -7.94 -0.75 1.94
CA LYS A 52 -7.43 -2.06 1.55
C LYS A 52 -8.35 -3.13 2.13
N ILE A 53 -8.86 -4.00 1.26
CA ILE A 53 -9.72 -5.13 1.60
C ILE A 53 -8.91 -6.41 1.42
N VAL A 54 -8.73 -7.13 2.52
CA VAL A 54 -8.02 -8.40 2.57
C VAL A 54 -9.00 -9.51 2.91
N LEU A 55 -9.02 -10.56 2.10
CA LEU A 55 -9.76 -11.79 2.41
C LEU A 55 -8.92 -12.62 3.39
N CYS A 56 -9.54 -13.12 4.46
CA CYS A 56 -8.91 -14.05 5.38
C CYS A 56 -9.40 -15.47 5.04
N ASP A 57 -8.56 -16.29 4.39
CA ASP A 57 -8.82 -17.72 4.11
C ASP A 57 -8.83 -18.54 5.42
N GLU A 58 -9.47 -19.70 5.59
CA GLU A 58 -10.55 -20.43 4.89
C GLU A 58 -11.44 -20.98 6.03
N PRO A 59 -12.78 -21.03 5.89
CA PRO A 59 -13.67 -21.44 6.97
C PRO A 59 -13.47 -22.91 7.35
N TYR A 60 -12.74 -23.17 8.44
CA TYR A 60 -12.88 -24.45 9.14
C TYR A 60 -14.22 -24.42 9.87
N GLN A 61 -15.21 -25.10 9.30
CA GLN A 61 -16.55 -25.38 9.85
C GLN A 61 -17.57 -24.23 9.95
N ASP A 62 -17.21 -22.96 9.73
CA ASP A 62 -18.16 -21.82 9.80
C ASP A 62 -18.21 -21.00 8.51
N SER A 63 -19.31 -21.12 7.76
CA SER A 63 -19.54 -20.73 6.35
C SER A 63 -19.47 -19.22 6.02
N SER A 64 -18.90 -18.37 6.87
CA SER A 64 -18.82 -16.93 6.66
C SER A 64 -17.42 -16.47 6.25
N LEU A 65 -17.33 -15.88 5.05
CA LEU A 65 -16.12 -15.21 4.59
C LEU A 65 -15.80 -14.02 5.50
N LYS A 66 -14.55 -13.94 5.98
CA LYS A 66 -14.06 -12.84 6.81
C LYS A 66 -13.21 -11.90 5.99
N TYR A 67 -13.48 -10.61 6.13
CA TYR A 67 -12.76 -9.54 5.46
C TYR A 67 -12.15 -8.58 6.47
N LEU A 68 -10.89 -8.22 6.26
CA LEU A 68 -10.22 -7.16 6.98
C LEU A 68 -10.22 -5.88 6.13
N TYR A 69 -10.74 -4.80 6.72
CA TYR A 69 -10.77 -3.46 6.11
C TYR A 69 -9.73 -2.58 6.78
N ILE A 70 -8.77 -2.09 6.00
CA ILE A 70 -7.73 -1.19 6.49
C ILE A 70 -7.96 0.18 5.84
N GLN A 71 -8.41 1.13 6.65
CA GLN A 71 -8.60 2.52 6.24
C GLN A 71 -7.27 3.27 6.27
N MET A 72 -6.94 3.96 5.20
CA MET A 72 -5.64 4.63 5.00
C MET A 72 -5.82 6.01 4.38
N GLU A 73 -4.83 6.88 4.56
CA GLU A 73 -4.77 8.16 3.85
C GLU A 73 -4.76 7.94 2.34
N LEU A 74 -5.59 8.71 1.61
CA LEU A 74 -5.55 8.73 0.15
C LEU A 74 -4.38 9.60 -0.33
N CYS A 75 -3.35 8.95 -0.88
CA CYS A 75 -2.24 9.62 -1.56
C CYS A 75 -2.61 10.04 -2.99
N SER A 76 -1.70 10.79 -3.63
CA SER A 76 -1.77 11.08 -5.05
C SER A 76 -1.77 9.80 -5.89
N THR A 77 -2.37 9.86 -7.08
CA THR A 77 -2.35 8.76 -8.05
C THR A 77 -0.96 8.55 -8.67
N GLU A 78 -0.12 9.59 -8.69
CA GLU A 78 1.28 9.49 -9.10
C GLU A 78 2.10 8.89 -7.95
N ASN A 79 2.84 7.81 -8.22
CA ASN A 79 3.84 7.22 -7.32
C ASN A 79 5.25 7.52 -7.84
N LEU A 80 6.28 7.16 -7.07
CA LEU A 80 7.66 7.47 -7.43
C LEU A 80 8.10 6.79 -8.74
N LYS A 81 7.58 5.61 -9.07
CA LYS A 81 7.85 4.95 -10.35
C LYS A 81 7.42 5.84 -11.52
N LEU A 82 6.14 6.24 -11.54
CA LEU A 82 5.58 7.10 -12.60
C LEU A 82 6.32 8.43 -12.67
N TRP A 83 6.68 8.99 -11.52
CA TRP A 83 7.48 10.21 -11.46
C TRP A 83 8.87 10.04 -12.07
N ILE A 84 9.57 8.94 -11.78
CA ILE A 84 10.89 8.63 -12.35
C ILE A 84 10.78 8.49 -13.87
N GLU A 85 9.80 7.73 -14.36
CA GLU A 85 9.56 7.53 -15.80
C GLU A 85 9.35 8.89 -16.51
N LYS A 86 8.49 9.74 -15.96
CA LYS A 86 8.24 11.10 -16.47
C LYS A 86 9.48 11.99 -16.45
N MET A 87 10.26 11.94 -15.37
CA MET A 87 11.43 12.81 -15.20
C MET A 87 12.66 12.34 -15.96
N ASN A 88 12.77 11.05 -16.32
CA ASN A 88 13.88 10.55 -17.12
C ASN A 88 13.95 11.21 -18.50
N HIS A 89 12.83 11.72 -19.02
CA HIS A 89 12.79 12.52 -20.25
C HIS A 89 13.25 13.98 -20.07
N ASN A 90 13.39 14.47 -18.83
CA ASN A 90 13.71 15.87 -18.52
C ASN A 90 15.02 15.96 -17.71
N GLN A 91 16.16 16.07 -18.42
CA GLN A 91 17.50 16.12 -17.80
C GLN A 91 17.91 17.52 -17.33
N ASN A 92 17.08 18.17 -16.51
CA ASN A 92 17.39 19.51 -15.99
C ASN A 92 17.91 19.47 -14.52
N GLN A 93 18.46 20.59 -14.06
CA GLN A 93 18.97 20.73 -12.68
C GLN A 93 17.88 20.59 -11.61
N GLU A 94 16.62 20.86 -11.99
CA GLU A 94 15.45 20.73 -11.11
C GLU A 94 15.18 19.27 -10.74
N ARG A 95 15.34 18.34 -11.69
CA ARG A 95 15.25 16.88 -11.44
C ARG A 95 16.19 16.46 -10.32
N LYS A 96 17.47 16.84 -10.39
CA LYS A 96 18.48 16.48 -9.37
C LYS A 96 18.07 16.96 -7.98
N LYS A 97 17.62 18.22 -7.88
CA LYS A 97 17.16 18.80 -6.61
C LYS A 97 15.96 18.05 -6.03
N LYS A 98 14.95 17.75 -6.88
CA LYS A 98 13.75 17.00 -6.45
C LYS A 98 14.07 15.56 -6.06
N SER A 99 14.90 14.86 -6.84
CA SER A 99 15.37 13.50 -6.52
C SER A 99 16.06 13.45 -5.16
N LEU A 100 16.94 14.42 -4.86
CA LEU A 100 17.62 14.46 -3.56
C LEU A 100 16.64 14.75 -2.40
N SER A 101 15.67 15.65 -2.61
CA SER A 101 14.62 15.92 -1.62
C SER A 101 13.79 14.67 -1.31
N ILE A 102 13.34 13.96 -2.35
CA ILE A 102 12.59 12.70 -2.22
C ILE A 102 13.44 11.65 -1.50
N PHE A 103 14.69 11.47 -1.91
CA PHE A 103 15.60 10.49 -1.30
C PHE A 103 15.79 10.74 0.20
N ARG A 104 15.99 12.00 0.62
CA ARG A 104 16.10 12.36 2.04
C ARG A 104 14.85 11.99 2.83
N GLN A 105 13.67 12.20 2.26
CA GLN A 105 12.41 11.83 2.90
C GLN A 105 12.26 10.30 3.04
N ILE A 106 12.64 9.54 2.00
CA ILE A 106 12.64 8.07 2.06
C ILE A 106 13.59 7.58 3.15
N VAL A 107 14.83 8.08 3.19
CA VAL A 107 15.82 7.69 4.21
C VAL A 107 15.31 8.00 5.62
N SER A 108 14.70 9.17 5.83
CA SER A 108 14.10 9.53 7.12
C SER A 108 12.93 8.61 7.51
N GLY A 109 12.08 8.23 6.55
CA GLY A 109 11.01 7.26 6.78
C GLY A 109 11.53 5.87 7.12
N VAL A 110 12.57 5.40 6.42
CA VAL A 110 13.24 4.11 6.68
C VAL A 110 13.94 4.12 8.04
N GLU A 111 14.65 5.21 8.38
CA GLU A 111 15.24 5.41 9.71
C GLU A 111 14.18 5.28 10.80
N TYR A 112 13.01 5.89 10.63
CA TYR A 112 11.92 5.74 11.57
C TYR A 112 11.45 4.28 11.68
N ILE A 113 11.24 3.58 10.56
CA ILE A 113 10.86 2.16 10.56
C ILE A 113 11.88 1.32 11.34
N HIS A 114 13.17 1.52 11.08
CA HIS A 114 14.26 0.82 11.76
C HIS A 114 14.33 1.17 13.26
N SER A 115 14.04 2.42 13.64
CA SER A 115 13.99 2.83 15.06
C SER A 115 12.89 2.12 15.86
N ARG A 116 11.90 1.56 15.17
CA ARG A 116 10.83 0.72 15.74
C ARG A 116 11.16 -0.78 15.71
N ASN A 117 12.41 -1.15 15.39
CA ASN A 117 12.86 -2.53 15.19
C ASN A 117 12.05 -3.27 14.10
N LEU A 118 11.64 -2.56 13.05
CA LEU A 118 10.93 -3.12 11.91
C LEU A 118 11.79 -3.06 10.65
N ILE A 119 11.53 -3.97 9.70
CA ILE A 119 12.15 -3.99 8.38
C ILE A 119 11.04 -4.03 7.33
N HIS A 120 11.06 -3.11 6.36
CA HIS A 120 9.99 -2.98 5.35
C HIS A 120 9.93 -4.16 4.37
N ARG A 121 11.08 -4.67 3.91
CA ARG A 121 11.26 -5.80 2.95
C ARG A 121 10.69 -5.64 1.54
N ASP A 122 9.89 -4.62 1.26
CA ASP A 122 9.42 -4.34 -0.11
C ASP A 122 9.55 -2.85 -0.47
N LEU A 123 10.70 -2.25 -0.14
CA LEU A 123 10.95 -0.85 -0.49
C LEU A 123 11.27 -0.75 -1.99
N LYS A 124 10.38 -0.12 -2.75
CA LYS A 124 10.50 0.07 -4.21
C LYS A 124 9.75 1.34 -4.65
N PRO A 125 10.04 1.90 -5.84
CA PRO A 125 9.37 3.11 -6.33
C PRO A 125 7.84 3.03 -6.37
N GLU A 126 7.24 1.86 -6.62
CA GLU A 126 5.79 1.66 -6.57
C GLU A 126 5.19 1.87 -5.18
N ASN A 127 5.98 1.64 -4.12
CA ASN A 127 5.56 1.74 -2.72
C ASN A 127 5.89 3.11 -2.09
N ILE A 128 6.40 4.06 -2.89
CA ILE A 128 6.60 5.45 -2.48
C ILE A 128 5.55 6.33 -3.17
N MET A 129 4.64 6.91 -2.39
CA MET A 129 3.51 7.69 -2.89
C MET A 129 3.68 9.17 -2.59
N PHE A 130 3.17 10.05 -3.45
CA PHE A 130 3.14 11.49 -3.15
C PHE A 130 1.91 11.86 -2.32
N SER A 131 2.06 12.74 -1.34
CA SER A 131 0.93 13.23 -0.54
C SER A 131 -0.03 14.05 -1.41
N LYS A 132 -1.33 13.81 -1.24
CA LYS A 132 -2.39 14.64 -1.88
C LYS A 132 -2.59 15.96 -1.14
N LYS A 133 -2.31 15.98 0.17
CA LYS A 133 -2.54 17.13 1.07
C LYS A 133 -1.32 18.03 1.19
N GLU A 134 -0.13 17.45 1.21
CA GLU A 134 1.12 18.15 1.49
C GLU A 134 1.96 18.24 0.23
N LYS A 135 2.29 19.47 -0.19
CA LYS A 135 3.10 19.70 -1.38
C LYS A 135 4.51 19.12 -1.20
N GLU A 136 5.00 18.43 -2.23
CA GLU A 136 6.38 17.86 -2.29
C GLU A 136 6.73 16.86 -1.16
N LYS A 137 5.71 16.29 -0.52
CA LYS A 137 5.89 15.21 0.47
C LYS A 137 5.68 13.85 -0.15
N VAL A 138 6.56 12.92 0.20
CA VAL A 138 6.42 11.49 -0.11
C VAL A 138 6.12 10.68 1.14
N LYS A 139 5.40 9.58 0.98
CA LYS A 139 5.03 8.64 2.04
C LYS A 139 5.41 7.23 1.60
N ILE A 140 6.01 6.48 2.51
CA ILE A 140 6.26 5.05 2.33
C ILE A 140 4.95 4.32 2.61
N GLY A 141 4.58 3.38 1.75
CA GLY A 141 3.41 2.54 1.93
C GLY A 141 3.67 1.06 1.60
N ASP A 142 2.59 0.28 1.68
CA ASP A 142 2.55 -1.18 1.56
C ASP A 142 3.45 -1.94 2.54
N PHE A 143 3.00 -1.96 3.79
CA PHE A 143 3.65 -2.65 4.90
C PHE A 143 3.32 -4.16 4.96
N GLY A 144 2.72 -4.73 3.91
CA GLY A 144 2.24 -6.13 3.92
C GLY A 144 3.34 -7.17 4.10
N LEU A 145 4.60 -6.78 3.89
CA LEU A 145 5.78 -7.62 4.06
C LEU A 145 6.64 -7.26 5.27
N VAL A 146 6.24 -6.29 6.09
CA VAL A 146 7.07 -5.86 7.22
C VAL A 146 7.26 -6.97 8.24
N THR A 147 8.44 -7.02 8.84
CA THR A 147 8.78 -7.99 9.90
C THR A 147 9.64 -7.35 10.99
N VAL A 148 9.80 -8.03 12.12
CA VAL A 148 10.66 -7.60 13.21
C VAL A 148 12.14 -7.76 12.85
N GLY A 149 12.97 -6.86 13.35
CA GLY A 149 14.41 -6.84 13.13
C GLY A 149 15.13 -8.02 13.78
N ALA A 150 16.40 -8.20 13.37
CA ALA A 150 17.26 -9.31 13.80
C ALA A 150 17.39 -9.47 15.32
N PHE A 151 17.27 -8.38 16.08
CA PHE A 151 17.52 -8.36 17.51
C PHE A 151 16.40 -9.03 18.34
N GLU A 152 15.18 -9.15 17.79
CA GLU A 152 14.04 -9.76 18.50
C GLU A 152 13.54 -11.05 17.83
N ALA A 153 13.99 -11.36 16.62
CA ALA A 153 13.68 -12.62 15.95
C ALA A 153 14.40 -13.77 16.66
N LYS A 154 13.79 -14.30 17.73
CA LYS A 154 14.23 -15.53 18.42
C LYS A 154 14.29 -16.74 17.49
N ASN A 155 13.62 -16.67 16.33
CA ASN A 155 13.66 -17.67 15.27
C ASN A 155 14.13 -17.02 13.96
N LEU A 156 15.44 -17.03 13.70
CA LEU A 156 16.02 -16.68 12.40
C LEU A 156 15.44 -17.54 11.25
N GLU A 157 14.93 -18.74 11.57
CA GLU A 157 14.33 -19.70 10.66
C GLU A 157 12.95 -19.27 10.10
N GLU A 158 12.25 -18.34 10.75
CA GLU A 158 10.98 -17.76 10.24
C GLU A 158 11.18 -16.56 9.31
N ARG A 159 12.43 -16.18 9.02
CA ARG A 159 12.71 -15.31 7.87
C ARG A 159 12.40 -16.12 6.62
N THR A 160 11.14 -16.07 6.20
CA THR A 160 10.69 -16.64 4.93
C THR A 160 11.57 -16.11 3.81
N VAL A 161 12.41 -16.99 3.27
CA VAL A 161 13.34 -16.71 2.16
C VAL A 161 12.50 -16.26 0.94
N TYR A 162 13.02 -15.31 0.15
CA TYR A 162 12.37 -14.80 -1.07
C TYR A 162 11.05 -14.01 -0.92
N LYS A 163 10.93 -13.13 0.08
CA LYS A 163 9.80 -12.17 0.15
C LYS A 163 10.18 -10.76 -0.32
N GLY A 164 9.35 -10.18 -1.19
CA GLY A 164 9.58 -8.86 -1.78
C GLY A 164 9.58 -8.90 -3.30
N THR A 165 10.00 -7.81 -3.92
CA THR A 165 10.12 -7.71 -5.38
C THR A 165 11.56 -8.03 -5.81
N PRO A 166 11.82 -9.09 -6.61
CA PRO A 166 13.17 -9.63 -6.86
C PRO A 166 14.22 -8.59 -7.28
N TRP A 167 13.85 -7.65 -8.16
CA TRP A 167 14.74 -6.60 -8.67
C TRP A 167 15.23 -5.61 -7.60
N TYR A 168 14.59 -5.58 -6.44
CA TYR A 168 14.91 -4.69 -5.32
C TYR A 168 15.39 -5.44 -4.08
N MET A 169 15.57 -6.77 -4.17
CA MET A 169 16.09 -7.56 -3.06
C MET A 169 17.61 -7.36 -2.94
N PRO A 170 18.13 -7.28 -1.70
CA PRO A 170 19.56 -7.30 -1.49
C PRO A 170 20.10 -8.75 -1.65
N PRO A 171 21.40 -8.92 -1.98
CA PRO A 171 21.97 -10.23 -2.30
C PRO A 171 21.98 -11.22 -1.13
N GLU A 172 21.92 -10.74 0.11
CA GLU A 172 21.89 -11.54 1.33
C GLU A 172 20.52 -12.11 1.71
N GLN A 173 19.46 -11.81 0.95
CA GLN A 173 18.08 -12.19 1.26
C GLN A 173 17.70 -13.63 0.89
#